data_AF-A0A0M4CIK0-F1
#
_entry.id   AF-A0A0M4CIK0-F1
#
_cell.length_a   1.000
_cell.length_b   1.000
_cell.length_c   1.000
_cell.angle_alpha   90.00
_cell.angle_beta   90.00
_cell.angle_gamma   90.00
#
_symmetry.space_group_name_H-M   'P 1'
#
loop_
_entity.id
_entity.type
_entity.pdbx_description
1 polymer ?
#
loop_
_entity_poly.entity_id
_entity_poly.type
_entity_poly.pdbx_seq_one_letter_code
_entity_poly.pdbx_strand_id
1 'polypeptide(L)'
;MSDIPKKIRDIVSERSEGHCEVGLIAIGCTTRGEHKHHRKISGREHLVENLLDVCHICHEWIHRNPQLSRASGWLVKMNYQPGDVTVIRQGQEVHLLPDGGVSIVGQEELFTT
;
A
#
# COMPACT_ATOMS: atom_id res chain seq x y z
N MET A 1 -12.18 -16.13 -5.80
CA MET A 1 -11.35 -15.12 -5.11
C MET A 1 -10.77 -15.80 -3.89
N SER A 2 -9.44 -15.85 -3.76
CA SER A 2 -8.80 -16.33 -2.53
C SER A 2 -9.09 -15.33 -1.43
N ASP A 3 -9.71 -15.77 -0.35
CA ASP A 3 -10.13 -14.88 0.73
C ASP A 3 -8.90 -14.46 1.57
N ILE A 4 -8.70 -13.15 1.73
CA ILE A 4 -7.59 -12.61 2.55
C ILE A 4 -7.87 -13.02 4.01
N PRO A 5 -6.92 -13.69 4.71
CA PRO A 5 -7.11 -14.05 6.10
C PRO A 5 -7.51 -12.84 6.95
N LYS A 6 -8.51 -13.01 7.83
CA LYS A 6 -9.04 -11.92 8.65
C LYS A 6 -7.95 -11.16 9.40
N LYS A 7 -7.02 -11.87 10.04
CA LYS A 7 -5.89 -11.25 10.76
C LYS A 7 -5.07 -10.29 9.89
N ILE A 8 -4.80 -10.65 8.64
CA ILE A 8 -4.04 -9.80 7.71
C ILE A 8 -4.88 -8.58 7.29
N ARG A 9 -6.17 -8.80 7.02
CA ARG A 9 -7.11 -7.71 6.70
C ARG A 9 -7.19 -6.70 7.84
N ASP A 10 -7.27 -7.17 9.08
CA ASP A 10 -7.40 -6.34 10.28
C ASP A 10 -6.13 -5.49 10.48
N ILE A 11 -4.93 -6.08 10.37
CA ILE A 11 -3.66 -5.34 10.48
C ILE A 11 -3.57 -4.21 9.44
N VAL A 12 -3.95 -4.49 8.19
CA VAL A 12 -3.92 -3.47 7.12
C VAL A 12 -4.96 -2.38 7.37
N SER A 13 -6.15 -2.73 7.87
CA SER A 13 -7.18 -1.75 8.26
C SER A 13 -6.78 -0.90 9.46
N GLU A 14 -6.08 -1.48 10.45
CA GLU A 14 -5.53 -0.75 11.59
C GLU A 14 -4.46 0.24 11.14
N ARG A 15 -3.49 -0.22 10.32
CA ARG A 15 -2.45 0.64 9.74
C ARG A 15 -3.06 1.83 8.98
N SER A 16 -4.14 1.60 8.24
CA SER A 16 -4.81 2.63 7.45
C SER A 16 -5.76 3.52 8.25
N GLU A 17 -6.14 3.10 9.46
CA GLU A 17 -7.24 3.67 10.25
C GLU A 17 -8.55 3.75 9.44
N GLY A 18 -8.76 2.82 8.51
CA GLY A 18 -9.91 2.82 7.59
C GLY A 18 -9.84 3.87 6.47
N HIS A 19 -8.68 4.49 6.25
CA HIS A 19 -8.47 5.47 5.17
C HIS A 19 -7.83 4.86 3.92
N CYS A 20 -8.02 5.50 2.78
CA CYS A 20 -7.30 5.17 1.56
C CYS A 20 -5.82 5.54 1.73
N GLU A 21 -4.94 4.56 1.60
CA GLU A 21 -3.48 4.71 1.74
C GLU A 21 -2.84 5.38 0.51
N VAL A 22 -3.56 5.47 -0.62
CA VAL A 22 -3.06 6.12 -1.85
C VAL A 22 -3.32 7.63 -1.84
N GLY A 23 -4.54 8.06 -1.48
CA GLY A 23 -4.83 9.48 -1.23
C GLY A 23 -4.83 10.41 -2.47
N LEU A 24 -5.03 9.90 -3.69
CA LEU A 24 -5.06 10.74 -4.90
C LEU A 24 -6.36 11.56 -5.01
N ILE A 25 -6.43 12.71 -4.33
CA ILE A 25 -7.61 13.59 -4.34
C ILE A 25 -7.95 14.10 -5.75
N ALA A 26 -6.94 14.37 -6.58
CA ALA A 26 -7.13 14.91 -7.94
C ALA A 26 -7.95 14.00 -8.88
N ILE A 27 -8.05 12.70 -8.59
CA ILE A 27 -8.85 11.74 -9.37
C ILE A 27 -10.18 11.36 -8.69
N GLY A 28 -10.53 12.01 -7.57
CA GLY A 28 -11.76 11.73 -6.83
C GLY A 28 -11.64 10.62 -5.77
N CYS A 29 -10.48 10.46 -5.13
CA CYS A 29 -10.33 9.54 -3.99
C CYS A 29 -11.41 9.79 -2.92
N THR A 30 -12.11 8.73 -2.47
CA THR A 30 -13.18 8.84 -1.44
C THR A 30 -12.65 8.91 -0.02
N THR A 31 -11.33 8.95 0.15
CA THR A 31 -10.55 8.90 1.41
C THR A 31 -10.76 7.67 2.29
N ARG A 32 -11.68 6.76 1.95
CA ARG A 32 -11.96 5.54 2.72
C ARG A 32 -11.23 4.32 2.18
N GLY A 33 -10.75 3.46 3.07
CA GLY A 33 -10.30 2.12 2.77
C GLY A 33 -11.51 1.20 2.52
N GLU A 34 -11.66 0.72 1.29
CA GLU A 34 -12.81 -0.10 0.88
C GLU A 34 -12.35 -1.46 0.36
N HIS A 35 -11.17 -1.52 -0.25
CA HIS A 35 -10.58 -2.70 -0.85
C HIS A 35 -9.15 -2.92 -0.36
N LYS A 36 -8.81 -4.19 -0.11
CA LYS A 36 -7.43 -4.61 0.13
C LYS A 36 -6.77 -4.94 -1.21
N HIS A 37 -5.96 -4.01 -1.69
CA HIS A 37 -5.30 -4.06 -2.99
C HIS A 37 -3.94 -4.75 -2.89
N HIS A 38 -3.75 -5.85 -3.63
CA HIS A 38 -2.46 -6.50 -3.77
C HIS A 38 -1.53 -5.71 -4.69
N ARG A 39 -0.38 -5.28 -4.17
CA ARG A 39 0.67 -4.59 -4.94
C ARG A 39 1.34 -5.56 -5.93
N LYS A 40 1.68 -6.77 -5.48
CA LYS A 40 2.19 -7.86 -6.33
C LYS A 40 1.06 -8.83 -6.68
N ILE A 41 0.66 -8.83 -7.95
CA ILE A 41 -0.48 -9.60 -8.46
C ILE A 41 -0.14 -11.09 -8.63
N SER A 42 1.07 -11.40 -9.09
CA SER A 42 1.52 -12.79 -9.23
C SER A 42 1.70 -13.42 -7.85
N GLY A 43 1.09 -14.58 -7.63
CA GLY A 43 1.14 -15.29 -6.34
C GLY A 43 0.18 -14.78 -5.27
N ARG A 44 -0.45 -13.60 -5.44
CA ARG A 44 -1.46 -12.97 -4.54
C ARG A 44 -1.21 -13.21 -3.05
N GLU A 45 0.05 -13.22 -2.63
CA GLU A 45 0.41 -13.59 -1.28
C GLU A 45 -0.23 -12.60 -0.31
N HIS A 46 -0.90 -13.13 0.70
CA HIS A 46 -1.61 -12.36 1.72
C HIS A 46 -0.64 -11.85 2.79
N LEU A 47 0.36 -11.09 2.36
CA LEU A 47 1.32 -10.41 3.22
C LEU A 47 0.84 -8.98 3.52
N VAL A 48 1.11 -8.49 4.73
CA VAL A 48 0.67 -7.17 5.19
C VAL A 48 1.31 -6.04 4.35
N GLU A 49 2.59 -6.18 4.03
CA GLU A 49 3.39 -5.28 3.21
C GLU A 49 3.04 -5.35 1.71
N ASN A 50 2.33 -6.40 1.28
CA ASN A 50 1.85 -6.56 -0.09
C ASN A 50 0.46 -5.95 -0.30
N LEU A 51 -0.23 -5.54 0.76
CA LEU A 51 -1.58 -5.02 0.70
C LEU A 51 -1.61 -3.52 0.98
N LEU A 52 -2.45 -2.80 0.26
CA LEU A 52 -2.87 -1.44 0.58
C LEU A 52 -4.35 -1.42 0.88
N ASP A 53 -4.78 -0.58 1.83
CA ASP A 53 -6.18 -0.22 1.97
C ASP A 53 -6.52 0.94 1.04
N VAL A 54 -7.46 0.75 0.12
CA VAL A 54 -7.74 1.76 -0.92
C VAL A 54 -9.23 1.90 -1.17
N CYS A 55 -9.66 3.09 -1.59
CA CYS A 55 -11.01 3.26 -2.14
C CYS A 55 -11.13 2.62 -3.51
N HIS A 56 -12.38 2.37 -3.97
CA HIS A 56 -12.64 1.84 -5.31
C HIS A 56 -12.06 2.71 -6.45
N ILE A 57 -12.07 4.04 -6.32
CA ILE A 57 -11.53 4.96 -7.34
C ILE A 57 -10.01 4.81 -7.48
N CYS A 58 -9.27 4.79 -6.37
CA CYS A 58 -7.82 4.60 -6.39
C CYS A 58 -7.46 3.18 -6.84
N HIS A 59 -8.22 2.17 -6.40
CA HIS A 59 -8.03 0.79 -6.82
C HIS A 59 -8.13 0.64 -8.35
N GLU A 60 -9.18 1.20 -8.96
CA GLU A 60 -9.34 1.17 -10.40
C GLU A 60 -8.25 1.95 -11.13
N TRP A 61 -7.90 3.14 -10.64
CA TRP A 61 -6.86 3.96 -11.25
C TRP A 61 -5.51 3.25 -11.27
N ILE A 62 -5.15 2.54 -10.20
CA ILE A 62 -3.90 1.77 -10.12
C ILE A 62 -3.82 0.73 -11.25
N HIS A 63 -4.91 0.00 -11.47
CA HIS A 63 -4.96 -1.01 -12.53
C HIS A 63 -4.97 -0.42 -13.95
N ARG A 64 -5.50 0.81 -14.10
CA ARG A 64 -5.50 1.53 -15.38
C ARG A 64 -4.17 2.22 -15.71
N ASN A 65 -3.32 2.51 -14.71
CA ASN A 65 -2.09 3.30 -14.88
C ASN A 65 -0.83 2.57 -14.39
N PRO A 66 -0.52 1.37 -14.92
CA PRO A 66 0.42 0.46 -14.30
C PRO A 66 1.89 0.92 -14.35
N GLN A 67 2.27 1.85 -15.24
CA GLN A 67 3.60 2.46 -15.26
C GLN A 67 3.78 3.38 -14.05
N LEU A 68 2.84 4.32 -13.85
CA LEU A 68 2.84 5.24 -12.72
C LEU A 68 2.70 4.47 -11.41
N SER A 69 1.81 3.49 -11.35
CA SER A 69 1.63 2.68 -10.14
C SER A 69 2.88 1.90 -9.75
N ARG A 70 3.70 1.46 -10.71
CA ARG A 70 5.00 0.84 -10.40
C ARG A 70 6.02 1.86 -9.91
N ALA A 71 6.05 3.05 -10.52
CA ALA A 71 6.93 4.13 -10.07
C ALA A 71 6.59 4.59 -8.65
N SER A 72 5.31 4.58 -8.28
CA SER A 72 4.82 4.94 -6.94
C SER A 72 4.78 3.77 -5.95
N GLY A 73 5.18 2.56 -6.37
CA GLY A 73 5.16 1.37 -5.52
C GLY A 73 3.78 0.77 -5.23
N TRP A 74 2.69 1.29 -5.80
CA TRP A 74 1.34 0.72 -5.69
C TRP A 74 1.17 -0.59 -6.46
N LEU A 75 2.06 -0.86 -7.43
CA LEU A 75 2.23 -2.15 -8.07
C LEU A 75 3.70 -2.59 -7.99
N VAL A 76 3.91 -3.88 -7.75
CA VAL A 76 5.24 -4.48 -7.60
C VAL A 76 5.48 -5.48 -8.73
N LYS A 77 6.67 -5.42 -9.34
CA LYS A 77 7.09 -6.35 -10.39
C LYS A 77 7.28 -7.76 -9.83
N MET A 78 7.09 -8.77 -10.68
CA MET A 78 7.11 -10.18 -10.26
C MET A 78 8.41 -10.60 -9.56
N ASN A 79 9.56 -10.07 -9.99
CA ASN A 79 10.89 -10.40 -9.50
C ASN A 79 11.31 -9.62 -8.24
N TYR A 80 10.42 -8.82 -7.64
CA TYR A 80 10.68 -8.08 -6.41
C TYR A 80 9.80 -8.59 -5.27
N GLN A 81 10.28 -8.43 -4.04
CA GLN A 81 9.46 -8.64 -2.85
C GLN A 81 8.75 -7.35 -2.47
N PRO A 82 7.44 -7.39 -2.09
CA PRO A 82 6.70 -6.18 -1.75
C PRO A 82 7.30 -5.38 -0.59
N GLY A 83 7.91 -6.03 0.41
CA GLY A 83 8.56 -5.37 1.54
C GLY A 83 9.80 -4.56 1.17
N ASP A 84 10.51 -4.98 0.11
CA ASP A 84 11.74 -4.33 -0.37
C ASP A 84 11.45 -3.12 -1.29
N VAL A 85 10.18 -2.92 -1.68
CA VAL A 85 9.77 -1.85 -2.58
C VAL A 85 9.02 -0.79 -1.77
N THR A 86 9.53 0.44 -1.78
CA THR A 86 8.87 1.59 -1.16
C THR A 86 7.51 1.87 -1.81
N VAL A 87 6.66 2.62 -1.14
CA VAL A 87 5.35 3.05 -1.64
C VAL A 87 5.11 4.50 -1.30
N ILE A 88 4.50 5.25 -2.22
CA ILE A 88 3.97 6.58 -1.93
C ILE A 88 2.63 6.41 -1.21
N ARG A 89 2.64 6.56 0.11
CA ARG A 89 1.45 6.50 0.97
C ARG A 89 1.02 7.91 1.34
N GLN A 90 -0.14 8.34 0.85
CA GLN A 90 -0.70 9.67 1.10
C GLN A 90 0.32 10.83 0.86
N GLY A 91 1.16 10.67 -0.17
CA GLY A 91 2.19 11.65 -0.55
C GLY A 91 3.56 11.46 0.12
N GLN A 92 3.72 10.52 1.05
CA GLN A 92 5.01 10.21 1.68
C GLN A 92 5.57 8.88 1.16
N GLU A 93 6.87 8.84 0.86
CA GLU A 93 7.55 7.60 0.51
C GLU A 93 7.91 6.79 1.76
N VAL A 94 7.44 5.53 1.82
CA VAL A 94 7.58 4.68 3.00
C VAL A 94 7.85 3.22 2.65
N HIS A 95 8.42 2.48 3.59
CA HIS A 95 8.34 1.01 3.62
C HIS A 95 7.11 0.57 4.43
N LEU A 96 6.41 -0.45 3.93
CA LEU A 96 5.38 -1.15 4.69
C LEU A 96 6.01 -2.36 5.37
N LEU A 97 5.79 -2.49 6.68
CA LEU A 97 6.40 -3.54 7.49
C LEU A 97 5.43 -4.71 7.70
N PRO A 98 5.93 -5.94 7.91
CA PRO A 98 5.10 -7.14 8.10
C PRO A 98 4.16 -7.10 9.31
N ASP A 99 4.49 -6.27 10.32
CA ASP A 99 3.70 -6.09 11.54
C ASP A 99 2.58 -5.03 11.39
N GLY A 100 2.48 -4.37 10.22
CA GLY A 100 1.57 -3.25 10.00
C GLY A 100 2.20 -1.88 10.24
N GLY A 101 3.46 -1.82 10.66
CA GLY A 101 4.20 -0.57 10.79
C GLY A 101 4.52 0.09 9.44
N VAL A 102 4.92 1.36 9.52
CA VAL A 102 5.36 2.17 8.39
C VAL A 102 6.68 2.85 8.76
N SER A 103 7.69 2.74 7.88
CA SER A 103 8.98 3.42 8.04
C SER A 103 9.14 4.47 6.94
N ILE A 104 9.31 5.73 7.32
CA ILE A 104 9.46 6.85 6.38
C ILE A 104 10.88 6.83 5.79
N VAL A 105 10.97 6.88 4.47
CA VAL A 105 12.27 6.96 3.79
C VAL A 105 12.90 8.32 4.06
N GLY A 106 14.17 8.33 4.47
CA GLY A 106 14.92 9.57 4.72
C GLY A 106 14.76 10.19 6.12
N GLN A 107 14.16 9.47 7.08
CA GLN A 107 14.17 9.83 8.51
C GLN A 107 15.17 8.98 9.31
N GLU A 108 16.39 8.83 8.81
CA GLU A 108 17.53 8.41 9.64
C GLU A 108 18.16 9.67 10.25
N GLU A 109 18.16 9.75 11.59
CA GLU A 109 18.86 10.72 12.45
C GLU A 109 18.28 12.16 12.60
N LEU A 110 17.29 12.31 13.49
CA LEU A 110 17.12 13.53 14.30
C LEU A 110 17.08 13.18 15.80
N PHE A 111 18.05 12.38 16.24
CA PHE A 111 18.39 12.23 17.67
C PHE A 111 19.91 12.27 17.81
N THR A 112 20.50 13.45 17.68
CA THR A 112 21.83 13.71 18.26
C THR A 112 21.68 14.82 19.29
N THR A 113 21.83 14.41 20.55
CA THR A 113 22.04 15.14 21.83
C THR A 113 21.16 16.33 22.16
#